data_AF-I1HAY7-F1
#
_entry.id   AF-I1HAY7-F1
#
_cell.length_a   1.000
_cell.length_b   1.000
_cell.length_c   1.000
_cell.angle_alpha   90.00
_cell.angle_beta   90.00
_cell.angle_gamma   90.00
#
_symmetry.space_group_name_H-M   'P 1'
#
loop_
_entity.id
_entity.type
_entity.pdbx_description
1 polymer ?
#
loop_
_entity_poly.entity_id
_entity_poly.type
_entity_poly.pdbx_seq_one_letter_code
_entity_poly.pdbx_strand_id
1 'polypeptide(L)'
;MESPPPLVVRSPRQQTRSLLRNPKREPQRHEANRLGTGPKPSEVYGFVGSITTVIATGVYLVWAYTPETCLHSMGITYYPTKYWALAVPTLAVVAVALSMLIYMGSNFLATPPPTSFSTIADDYSRERTVTNPITQQQEEAETPIEPISDIGIHRINDVMFAPDPTLYI
;
A
#
# COMPACT_ATOMS: atom_id res chain seq x y z
N MET A 1 -35.22 54.11 -10.19
CA MET A 1 -34.68 53.32 -9.06
C MET A 1 -34.14 52.03 -9.64
N GLU A 2 -32.88 52.04 -10.08
CA GLU A 2 -32.19 50.87 -10.65
C GLU A 2 -31.44 50.11 -9.55
N SER A 3 -31.61 48.80 -9.51
CA SER A 3 -30.91 47.88 -8.60
C SER A 3 -29.51 47.58 -9.16
N PRO A 4 -28.44 47.56 -8.35
CA PRO A 4 -27.11 47.23 -8.84
C PRO A 4 -27.00 45.72 -9.15
N PRO A 5 -26.18 45.32 -10.14
CA PRO A 5 -25.98 43.92 -10.50
C PRO A 5 -25.12 43.18 -9.46
N PRO A 6 -25.24 41.84 -9.34
CA PRO A 6 -24.53 41.09 -8.33
C PRO A 6 -23.03 41.00 -8.69
N LEU A 7 -22.19 41.44 -7.75
CA LEU A 7 -20.74 41.25 -7.80
C LEU A 7 -20.41 39.76 -7.65
N VAL A 8 -20.18 39.09 -8.77
CA VAL A 8 -19.64 37.73 -8.80
C VAL A 8 -18.16 37.81 -8.39
N VAL A 9 -17.89 37.56 -7.11
CA VAL A 9 -16.53 37.44 -6.58
C VAL A 9 -15.95 36.10 -7.05
N ARG A 10 -15.25 36.12 -8.19
CA ARG A 10 -14.46 34.97 -8.63
C ARG A 10 -13.14 34.94 -7.85
N SER A 11 -13.05 33.96 -6.96
CA SER A 11 -11.84 33.62 -6.20
C SER A 11 -10.64 33.37 -7.14
N PRO A 12 -9.48 34.04 -6.92
CA PRO A 12 -8.27 33.86 -7.72
C PRO A 12 -7.74 32.41 -7.75
N ARG A 13 -8.12 31.57 -6.77
CA ARG A 13 -7.62 30.19 -6.63
C ARG A 13 -8.22 29.21 -7.64
N GLN A 14 -9.41 29.51 -8.16
CA GLN A 14 -10.09 28.65 -9.14
C GLN A 14 -9.44 28.76 -10.54
N GLN A 15 -8.95 29.96 -10.89
CA GLN A 15 -8.38 30.26 -12.19
C GLN A 15 -6.97 29.68 -12.36
N THR A 16 -6.17 29.62 -11.30
CA THR A 16 -4.84 28.99 -11.35
C THR A 16 -4.93 27.47 -11.52
N ARG A 17 -5.98 26.82 -10.98
CA ARG A 17 -6.22 25.37 -11.15
C ARG A 17 -6.66 24.99 -12.56
N SER A 18 -7.41 25.86 -13.24
CA SER A 18 -7.85 25.58 -14.62
C SER A 18 -6.72 25.76 -15.64
N LEU A 19 -5.77 26.66 -15.39
CA LEU A 19 -4.62 26.88 -16.30
C LEU A 19 -3.52 25.80 -16.18
N LEU A 20 -3.44 25.09 -15.04
CA LEU A 20 -2.53 23.96 -14.86
C LEU A 20 -3.14 22.61 -15.27
N ARG A 21 -4.43 22.57 -15.60
CA ARG A 21 -5.12 21.36 -16.01
C ARG A 21 -4.94 21.14 -17.51
N ASN A 22 -3.80 20.58 -17.89
CA ASN A 22 -3.56 20.01 -19.22
C ASN A 22 -4.24 18.62 -19.29
N PRO A 23 -5.32 18.44 -20.08
CA PRO A 23 -6.12 17.21 -20.04
C PRO A 23 -5.57 16.07 -20.92
N LYS A 24 -4.32 16.14 -21.41
CA LYS A 24 -3.82 15.22 -22.44
C LYS A 24 -2.52 14.46 -22.10
N ARG A 25 -2.19 14.23 -20.83
CA ARG A 25 -0.95 13.51 -20.46
C ARG A 25 -1.05 12.29 -19.54
N GLU A 26 -2.22 11.89 -19.06
CA GLU A 26 -2.32 10.76 -18.12
C GLU A 26 -3.48 9.78 -18.42
N PRO A 27 -3.40 9.03 -19.54
CA PRO A 27 -3.82 7.63 -19.47
C PRO A 27 -2.71 6.65 -19.88
N GLN A 28 -1.69 7.11 -20.61
CA GLN A 28 -0.77 6.21 -21.33
C GLN A 28 0.49 5.82 -20.53
N ARG A 29 0.85 6.55 -19.47
CA ARG A 29 2.00 6.20 -18.63
C ARG A 29 1.76 4.94 -17.78
N HIS A 30 0.51 4.63 -17.45
CA HIS A 30 0.19 3.44 -16.66
C HIS A 30 0.09 2.17 -17.52
N GLU A 31 -0.35 2.26 -18.78
CA GLU A 31 -0.42 1.09 -19.68
C GLU A 31 0.94 0.69 -20.25
N ALA A 32 1.78 1.67 -20.63
CA ALA A 32 3.12 1.39 -21.19
C ALA A 32 4.06 0.68 -20.19
N ASN A 33 3.79 0.81 -18.88
CA ASN A 33 4.56 0.15 -17.82
C ASN A 33 4.10 -1.29 -17.55
N ARG A 34 3.00 -1.76 -18.15
CA ARG A 34 2.48 -3.12 -17.96
C ARG A 34 3.01 -4.12 -19.01
N LEU A 35 3.60 -3.63 -20.10
CA LEU A 35 4.10 -4.45 -21.21
C LEU A 35 5.61 -4.73 -21.16
N GLY A 36 6.28 -4.35 -20.07
CA GLY A 36 7.64 -4.78 -19.77
C GLY A 36 7.62 -5.96 -18.81
N THR A 37 7.43 -7.17 -19.31
CA THR A 37 7.46 -8.42 -18.51
C THR A 37 8.90 -8.83 -18.19
N GLY A 38 9.65 -7.93 -17.56
CA GLY A 38 10.84 -8.29 -16.80
C GLY A 38 10.44 -8.59 -15.34
N PRO A 39 11.19 -9.42 -14.60
CA PRO A 39 10.99 -9.54 -13.15
C PRO A 39 10.93 -8.14 -12.55
N LYS A 40 9.95 -7.90 -11.68
CA LYS A 40 9.91 -6.61 -10.98
C LYS A 40 11.24 -6.48 -10.23
N PRO A 41 11.94 -5.33 -10.30
CA PRO A 41 13.23 -5.18 -9.64
C PRO A 41 13.17 -5.59 -8.15
N SER A 42 12.03 -5.37 -7.48
CA SER A 42 11.76 -5.81 -6.12
C SER A 42 11.85 -7.33 -5.90
N GLU A 43 11.44 -8.16 -6.85
CA GLU A 43 11.49 -9.63 -6.74
C GLU A 43 12.93 -10.14 -6.82
N VAL A 44 13.74 -9.54 -7.68
CA VAL A 44 15.17 -9.87 -7.83
C VAL A 44 15.95 -9.47 -6.58
N TYR A 45 15.72 -8.26 -6.05
CA TYR A 45 16.37 -7.82 -4.81
C TYR A 45 15.98 -8.71 -3.61
N GLY A 46 14.72 -9.12 -3.53
CA GLY A 46 14.26 -10.05 -2.49
C GLY A 46 14.96 -11.42 -2.57
N PHE A 47 15.09 -11.98 -3.77
CA PHE A 47 15.78 -13.26 -3.98
C PHE A 47 17.28 -13.19 -3.64
N VAL A 48 17.98 -12.20 -4.17
CA VAL A 48 19.41 -11.99 -3.90
C VAL A 48 19.63 -11.69 -2.41
N GLY A 49 18.78 -10.86 -1.82
CA GLY A 49 18.80 -10.56 -0.39
C GLY A 49 18.64 -11.82 0.45
N SER A 50 17.65 -12.67 0.14
CA SER A 50 17.39 -13.91 0.87
C SER A 50 18.60 -14.86 0.88
N ILE A 51 19.20 -15.14 -0.28
CA ILE A 51 20.38 -16.00 -0.38
C ILE A 51 21.56 -15.36 0.38
N THR A 52 21.78 -14.06 0.20
CA THR A 52 22.86 -13.33 0.87
C THR A 52 22.70 -13.39 2.39
N THR A 53 21.48 -13.21 2.90
CA THR A 53 21.20 -13.30 4.34
C THR A 53 21.47 -14.70 4.87
N VAL A 54 21.03 -15.76 4.19
CA VAL A 54 21.28 -17.15 4.64
C VAL A 54 22.79 -17.45 4.71
N ILE A 55 23.54 -17.08 3.67
CA ILE A 55 25.00 -17.28 3.64
C ILE A 55 25.67 -16.45 4.74
N ALA A 56 25.34 -15.17 4.87
CA ALA A 56 25.92 -14.29 5.87
C ALA A 56 25.61 -14.78 7.29
N THR A 57 24.39 -15.23 7.56
CA THR A 57 24.01 -15.83 8.84
C THR A 57 24.79 -17.12 9.10
N GLY A 58 24.98 -17.98 8.09
CA GLY A 58 25.80 -19.19 8.24
C GLY A 58 27.25 -18.87 8.63
N VAL A 59 27.89 -17.94 7.92
CA VAL A 59 29.25 -17.47 8.23
C VAL A 59 29.31 -16.85 9.63
N TYR A 60 28.32 -16.04 9.99
CA TYR A 60 28.22 -15.42 11.30
C TYR A 60 28.13 -16.44 12.43
N LEU A 61 27.30 -17.49 12.28
CA LEU A 61 27.17 -18.55 13.28
C LEU A 61 28.47 -19.36 13.40
N VAL A 62 29.09 -19.71 12.27
CA VAL A 62 30.38 -20.41 12.28
C VAL A 62 31.43 -19.58 13.03
N TRP A 63 31.53 -18.28 12.75
CA TRP A 63 32.42 -17.37 13.48
C TRP A 63 32.08 -17.27 14.97
N ALA A 64 30.79 -17.15 15.33
CA ALA A 64 30.34 -17.02 16.71
C ALA A 64 30.68 -18.26 17.55
N TYR A 65 30.43 -19.46 17.03
CA TYR A 65 30.61 -20.72 17.74
C TYR A 65 32.03 -21.28 17.70
N THR A 66 32.84 -20.95 16.69
CA THR A 66 34.20 -21.48 16.56
C THR A 66 35.12 -20.90 17.65
N PRO A 67 35.82 -21.72 18.47
CA PRO A 67 36.70 -21.21 19.52
C PRO A 67 37.89 -20.42 18.96
N GLU A 68 38.40 -19.46 19.75
CA GLU A 68 39.45 -18.51 19.32
C GLU A 68 40.74 -19.21 18.89
N THR A 69 41.09 -20.34 19.51
CA THR A 69 42.25 -21.17 19.16
C THR A 69 42.18 -21.70 17.73
N CYS A 70 40.99 -22.04 17.24
CA CYS A 70 40.79 -22.53 15.87
C CYS A 70 40.91 -21.38 14.86
N LEU A 71 40.35 -20.20 15.17
CA LEU A 71 40.52 -18.99 14.35
C LEU A 71 41.99 -18.56 14.24
N HIS A 72 42.72 -18.62 15.36
CA HIS A 72 44.14 -18.26 15.41
C HIS A 72 45.00 -19.22 14.58
N SER A 73 44.66 -20.52 14.59
CA SER A 73 45.30 -21.55 13.74
C SER A 73 45.06 -21.31 12.25
N MET A 74 43.89 -20.79 11.88
CA MET A 74 43.56 -20.37 10.51
C MET A 74 44.23 -19.04 10.08
N GLY A 75 44.98 -18.38 10.97
CA GLY A 75 45.63 -17.10 10.70
C GLY A 75 44.72 -15.87 10.79
N ILE A 76 43.50 -16.03 11.32
CA ILE A 76 42.56 -14.92 11.52
C ILE A 76 42.78 -14.33 12.90
N THR A 77 43.61 -13.29 12.98
CA THR A 77 43.98 -12.64 14.26
C THR A 77 43.25 -11.32 14.49
N TYR A 78 42.64 -10.74 13.46
CA TYR A 78 41.92 -9.47 13.54
C TYR A 78 40.42 -9.66 13.34
N TYR A 79 39.68 -9.79 14.44
CA TYR A 79 38.23 -9.87 14.48
C TYR A 79 37.71 -9.13 15.73
N PRO A 80 36.47 -8.58 15.69
CA PRO A 80 35.88 -7.94 16.86
C PRO A 80 35.72 -8.95 18.00
N THR A 81 35.74 -8.48 19.24
CA THR A 81 35.59 -9.36 20.42
C THR A 81 34.33 -10.22 20.31
N LYS A 82 34.38 -11.47 20.80
CA LYS A 82 33.24 -12.40 20.74
C LYS A 82 31.95 -11.88 21.39
N TYR A 83 32.04 -10.87 22.26
CA TYR A 83 30.88 -10.16 22.79
C TYR A 83 29.91 -9.68 21.70
N TRP A 84 30.44 -9.28 20.53
CA TRP A 84 29.62 -8.84 19.40
C TRP A 84 28.73 -9.95 18.82
N ALA A 85 29.07 -11.22 19.01
CA ALA A 85 28.21 -12.34 18.65
C ALA A 85 26.90 -12.37 19.46
N LEU A 86 26.89 -11.77 20.66
CA LEU A 86 25.67 -11.63 21.47
C LEU A 86 25.06 -10.24 21.34
N ALA A 87 25.89 -9.20 21.21
CA ALA A 87 25.43 -7.82 21.09
C ALA A 87 24.59 -7.58 19.83
N VAL A 88 24.98 -8.14 18.68
CA VAL A 88 24.24 -7.95 17.42
C VAL A 88 22.79 -8.47 17.50
N PRO A 89 22.52 -9.73 17.88
CA PRO A 89 21.15 -10.23 17.94
C PRO A 89 20.32 -9.53 19.03
N THR A 90 20.93 -9.19 20.16
CA THR A 90 20.23 -8.45 21.23
C THR A 90 19.85 -7.03 20.80
N LEU A 91 20.77 -6.30 20.16
CA LEU A 91 20.48 -4.99 19.59
C LEU A 91 19.42 -5.06 18.48
N ALA A 92 19.41 -6.11 17.65
CA ALA A 92 18.39 -6.29 16.63
C ALA A 92 16.98 -6.44 17.25
N VAL A 93 16.83 -7.25 18.29
CA VAL A 93 15.56 -7.41 19.01
C VAL A 93 15.12 -6.09 19.65
N VAL A 94 16.04 -5.38 20.31
CA VAL A 94 15.75 -4.06 20.91
C VAL A 94 15.36 -3.04 19.85
N ALA A 95 16.03 -3.02 18.70
CA ALA A 95 15.71 -2.13 17.59
C ALA A 95 14.33 -2.41 17.01
N VAL A 96 13.95 -3.68 16.84
CA VAL A 96 12.60 -4.05 16.40
C VAL A 96 11.55 -3.59 17.41
N ALA A 97 11.75 -3.85 18.70
CA ALA A 97 10.83 -3.40 19.75
C ALA A 97 10.69 -1.86 19.77
N LEU A 98 11.82 -1.14 19.67
CA LEU A 98 11.84 0.32 19.61
C LEU A 98 11.14 0.83 18.35
N SER A 99 11.33 0.18 17.20
CA SER A 99 10.66 0.56 15.95
C SER A 99 9.13 0.44 16.06
N MET A 100 8.63 -0.59 16.73
CA MET A 100 7.20 -0.76 17.00
C MET A 100 6.67 0.33 17.92
N LEU A 101 7.42 0.68 18.97
CA LEU A 101 7.06 1.75 19.89
C LEU A 101 7.03 3.12 19.19
N ILE A 102 8.06 3.42 18.38
CA ILE A 102 8.13 4.64 17.58
C ILE A 102 6.96 4.68 16.60
N TYR A 103 6.71 3.59 15.88
CA TYR A 103 5.58 3.50 14.95
C TYR A 103 4.24 3.77 15.65
N MET A 104 4.01 3.14 16.81
CA MET A 104 2.82 3.39 17.63
C MET A 104 2.72 4.88 18.02
N GLY A 105 3.79 5.45 18.55
CA GLY A 105 3.84 6.87 18.92
C GLY A 105 3.61 7.82 17.74
N SER A 106 4.19 7.52 16.57
CA SER A 106 3.97 8.29 15.34
C SER A 106 2.52 8.20 14.86
N ASN A 107 1.88 7.03 14.96
CA ASN A 107 0.45 6.90 14.64
C ASN A 107 -0.42 7.72 15.59
N PHE A 108 -0.13 7.74 16.89
CA PHE A 108 -0.86 8.58 17.84
C PHE A 108 -0.64 10.08 17.60
N LEU A 109 0.52 10.48 17.08
CA LEU A 109 0.78 11.88 16.76
C LEU A 109 0.12 12.31 15.44
N ALA A 110 -0.01 11.39 14.49
CA ALA A 110 -0.60 11.63 13.16
C ALA A 110 -2.13 11.47 13.13
N THR A 111 -2.71 10.74 14.09
CA THR A 111 -4.15 10.44 14.14
C THR A 111 -4.85 11.34 15.17
N PRO A 112 -6.12 11.76 14.93
CA PRO A 112 -6.95 12.36 15.97
C PRO A 112 -7.01 11.51 17.25
N PRO A 113 -7.30 12.09 18.42
CA PRO A 113 -7.40 11.33 19.66
C PRO A 113 -8.40 10.18 19.48
N PRO A 114 -8.16 9.00 20.09
CA PRO A 114 -8.97 7.79 19.86
C PRO A 114 -10.42 7.93 20.33
N THR A 115 -10.75 9.00 21.04
CA THR A 115 -12.11 9.38 21.46
C THR A 115 -12.83 10.27 20.45
N SER A 116 -12.17 10.69 19.36
CA SER A 116 -12.78 11.55 18.34
C SER A 116 -13.67 10.76 17.39
N PHE A 117 -14.91 11.23 17.22
CA PHE A 117 -15.86 10.69 16.25
C PHE A 117 -15.37 10.79 14.80
N SER A 118 -14.44 11.70 14.51
CA SER A 118 -13.76 11.82 13.21
C SER A 118 -12.94 10.58 12.83
N THR A 119 -12.71 9.66 13.77
CA THR A 119 -12.07 8.35 13.50
C THR A 119 -13.07 7.32 12.95
N ILE A 120 -14.37 7.52 13.20
CA ILE A 120 -15.45 6.61 12.80
C ILE A 120 -16.10 7.08 11.50
N ALA A 121 -16.28 8.39 11.34
CA ALA A 121 -16.86 9.00 10.15
C ALA A 121 -15.97 10.15 9.66
N ASP A 122 -15.60 10.11 8.37
CA ASP A 122 -14.96 11.20 7.67
C ASP A 122 -16.00 12.00 6.86
N ASP A 123 -15.57 13.09 6.21
CA ASP A 123 -16.42 13.94 5.38
C ASP A 123 -17.06 13.20 4.18
N TYR A 124 -16.59 11.99 3.86
CA TYR A 124 -17.09 11.14 2.79
C TYR A 124 -17.92 9.94 3.29
N SER A 125 -18.13 9.83 4.60
CA SER A 125 -18.90 8.74 5.19
C SER A 125 -20.38 8.87 4.82
N ARG A 126 -20.92 7.85 4.14
CA ARG A 126 -22.31 7.80 3.73
C ARG A 126 -23.11 6.95 4.71
N GLU A 127 -24.00 7.57 5.46
CA GLU A 127 -24.94 6.85 6.30
C GLU A 127 -25.87 6.01 5.41
N ARG A 128 -26.08 4.74 5.77
CA ARG A 128 -26.99 3.86 5.03
C ARG A 128 -28.39 4.45 5.14
N THR A 129 -28.84 5.17 4.12
CA THR A 129 -30.25 5.55 3.99
C THR A 129 -31.04 4.25 3.87
N VAL A 130 -31.67 3.81 4.98
CA VAL A 130 -32.71 2.79 4.94
C VAL A 130 -33.83 3.43 4.12
N THR A 131 -33.88 3.11 2.83
CA THR A 131 -34.90 3.58 1.92
C THR A 131 -36.26 3.10 2.44
N ASN A 132 -36.98 3.96 3.14
CA ASN A 132 -38.44 3.89 3.11
C ASN A 132 -38.84 4.08 1.64
N PRO A 133 -39.65 3.17 1.06
CA PRO A 133 -39.91 3.11 -0.38
C PRO A 133 -40.75 4.27 -0.96
N ILE A 134 -40.78 5.45 -0.32
CA ILE A 134 -41.74 6.52 -0.67
C ILE A 134 -41.07 7.79 -1.21
N THR A 135 -39.75 7.99 -1.06
CA THR A 135 -39.11 9.21 -1.58
C THR A 135 -37.91 8.86 -2.46
N GLN A 136 -38.19 8.38 -3.67
CA GLN A 136 -37.25 8.38 -4.79
C GLN A 136 -37.67 9.49 -5.76
N GLN A 137 -37.52 10.74 -5.36
CA GLN A 137 -37.48 11.85 -6.31
C GLN A 137 -36.34 12.78 -5.90
N GLN A 138 -35.39 12.89 -6.84
CA GLN A 138 -34.35 13.92 -6.94
C GLN A 138 -33.22 13.85 -5.92
N GLU A 139 -32.24 13.00 -6.22
CA GLU A 139 -30.86 13.45 -6.37
C GLU A 139 -30.12 12.41 -7.20
N GLU A 140 -29.35 12.88 -8.19
CA GLU A 140 -28.39 12.10 -8.97
C GLU A 140 -27.20 11.76 -8.04
N ALA A 141 -27.51 11.09 -6.94
CA ALA A 141 -26.58 10.72 -5.89
C ALA A 141 -25.79 9.54 -6.42
N GLU A 142 -24.52 9.80 -6.75
CA GLU A 142 -23.44 8.84 -6.96
C GLU A 142 -23.81 7.49 -6.33
N THR A 143 -24.15 6.50 -7.15
CA THR A 143 -24.65 5.23 -6.63
C THR A 143 -23.59 4.63 -5.72
N PRO A 144 -23.95 4.11 -4.52
CA PRO A 144 -22.99 3.42 -3.68
C PRO A 144 -22.25 2.36 -4.50
N ILE A 145 -20.93 2.30 -4.36
CA ILE A 145 -20.12 1.26 -4.99
C ILE A 145 -20.71 -0.08 -4.54
N GLU A 146 -21.09 -0.92 -5.50
CA GLU A 146 -21.68 -2.22 -5.18
C GLU A 146 -20.69 -3.03 -4.33
N PRO A 147 -21.17 -3.72 -3.28
CA PRO A 147 -20.32 -4.61 -2.51
C PRO A 147 -19.59 -5.56 -3.46
N ILE A 148 -18.29 -5.77 -3.23
CA ILE A 148 -17.54 -6.77 -3.97
C ILE A 148 -18.24 -8.12 -3.75
N SER A 149 -18.91 -8.58 -4.79
CA SER A 149 -19.58 -9.87 -4.83
C SER A 149 -19.02 -10.60 -6.03
N ASP A 150 -18.65 -11.86 -5.81
CA ASP A 150 -18.17 -12.69 -6.91
C ASP A 150 -19.30 -12.83 -7.94
N ILE A 151 -18.93 -12.87 -9.22
CA ILE A 151 -19.85 -13.27 -10.27
C ILE A 151 -20.33 -14.69 -9.94
N GLY A 152 -21.64 -14.87 -9.84
CA GLY A 152 -22.22 -16.17 -9.55
C GLY A 152 -21.78 -17.23 -10.56
N ILE A 153 -21.50 -18.45 -10.07
CA ILE A 153 -20.97 -19.54 -10.91
C ILE A 153 -21.87 -19.88 -12.10
N HIS A 154 -23.17 -19.59 -12.01
CA HIS A 154 -24.11 -19.72 -13.13
C HIS A 154 -23.73 -18.81 -14.31
N ARG A 155 -23.40 -17.54 -14.07
CA ARG A 155 -22.95 -16.61 -15.11
C ARG A 155 -21.62 -17.05 -15.73
N ILE A 156 -20.69 -17.55 -14.91
CA ILE A 156 -19.40 -18.03 -15.41
C ILE A 156 -19.61 -19.28 -16.26
N ASN A 157 -20.45 -20.23 -15.80
CA ASN A 157 -20.77 -21.42 -16.57
C ASN A 157 -21.46 -21.08 -17.89
N ASP A 158 -22.39 -20.12 -17.90
CA ASP A 158 -23.05 -19.68 -19.11
C ASP A 158 -22.07 -19.05 -20.09
N VAL A 159 -21.07 -18.30 -19.62
CA VAL A 159 -20.05 -17.69 -20.51
C VAL A 159 -19.01 -18.72 -20.97
N MET A 160 -18.61 -19.65 -20.10
CA MET A 160 -17.54 -20.62 -20.37
C MET A 160 -18.03 -21.84 -21.15
N PHE A 161 -19.27 -22.25 -20.93
CA PHE A 161 -19.88 -23.44 -21.52
C PHE A 161 -21.10 -23.12 -22.40
N ALA A 162 -21.32 -21.84 -22.76
CA ALA A 162 -22.30 -21.51 -23.78
C ALA A 162 -22.00 -22.31 -25.04
N PRO A 163 -22.97 -23.04 -25.60
CA PRO A 163 -22.81 -23.68 -26.89
C PRO A 163 -22.61 -22.60 -27.95
N ASP A 164 -21.56 -22.73 -28.76
CA ASP A 164 -21.31 -21.83 -29.87
C ASP A 164 -22.53 -21.81 -30.80
N PRO A 165 -23.24 -20.68 -30.96
CA PRO A 165 -24.42 -20.61 -31.82
C PRO A 165 -24.08 -20.76 -33.31
N THR A 166 -22.79 -20.84 -33.65
CA THR A 166 -22.24 -21.03 -35.00
C THR A 166 -22.07 -22.51 -35.40
N LEU A 167 -22.31 -23.47 -34.50
CA LEU A 167 -22.11 -24.90 -34.76
C LEU A 167 -23.39 -25.68 -35.13
N TYR A 168 -24.48 -24.98 -35.43
CA TYR A 168 -25.67 -25.54 -36.09
C TYR A 168 -25.75 -25.05 -37.55
N ILE A 169 -25.04 -25.73 -38.44
CA ILE A 169 -25.31 -25.79 -39.89
C ILE A 169 -25.45 -27.25 -40.27
#